data_AF-A0A2T6AE72-F1
#
_entry.id   AF-A0A2T6AE72-F1
#
_cell.length_a   1.000
_cell.length_b   1.000
_cell.length_c   1.000
_cell.angle_alpha   90.00
_cell.angle_beta   90.00
_cell.angle_gamma   90.00
#
_symmetry.space_group_name_H-M   'P 1'
#
loop_
_entity.id
_entity.type
_entity.pdbx_description
1 polymer ?
#
loop_
_entity_poly.entity_id
_entity_poly.type
_entity_poly.pdbx_seq_one_letter_code
_entity_poly.pdbx_strand_id
1 'polypeptide(L)'
;MTRPIFSCFFLLLFLHQNLKDMKLLIISIILLGLAFAGIAIKIWGKKDGKFAGTCASQNPYLNKSGEPCSFCGKLPDEIENCSDKPKTV
;
A
#
# COMPACT_ATOMS: atom_id res chain seq x y z
N MET A 1 -18.66 37.54 8.51
CA MET A 1 -17.56 38.36 9.07
C MET A 1 -16.39 37.51 9.63
N THR A 2 -16.19 36.27 9.16
CA THR A 2 -15.11 35.36 9.62
C THR A 2 -14.00 35.16 8.58
N ARG A 3 -14.10 35.82 7.42
CA ARG A 3 -13.18 35.69 6.29
C ARG A 3 -11.75 36.24 6.51
N PRO A 4 -11.49 37.34 7.24
CA PRO A 4 -10.13 37.87 7.35
C PRO A 4 -9.27 37.08 8.36
N ILE A 5 -9.89 36.46 9.37
CA ILE A 5 -9.19 35.69 10.41
C ILE A 5 -8.62 34.39 9.85
N PHE A 6 -9.41 33.67 9.03
CA PHE A 6 -8.96 32.41 8.42
C PHE A 6 -7.85 32.65 7.39
N SER A 7 -7.91 33.77 6.65
CA SER A 7 -6.89 34.13 5.66
C SER A 7 -5.56 34.51 6.33
N CYS A 8 -5.58 35.28 7.43
CA CYS A 8 -4.38 35.62 8.17
C CYS A 8 -3.78 34.39 8.90
N PHE A 9 -4.62 33.50 9.42
CA PHE A 9 -4.20 32.23 10.02
C PHE A 9 -3.61 31.27 8.98
N PHE A 10 -4.19 31.21 7.78
CA PHE A 10 -3.66 30.43 6.67
C PHE A 10 -2.33 30.99 6.17
N LEU A 11 -2.17 32.31 6.09
CA LEU A 11 -0.91 32.95 5.69
C LEU A 11 0.20 32.76 6.73
N LEU A 12 -0.12 32.86 8.02
CA LEU A 12 0.81 32.60 9.14
C LEU A 12 1.20 31.12 9.23
N LEU A 13 0.24 30.20 8.99
CA LEU A 13 0.54 28.78 8.84
C LEU A 13 1.42 28.53 7.61
N PHE A 14 1.14 29.18 6.47
CA PHE A 14 1.90 29.02 5.23
C PHE A 14 3.34 29.52 5.41
N LEU A 15 3.56 30.68 6.02
CA LEU A 15 4.91 31.17 6.39
C LEU A 15 5.61 30.26 7.43
N HIS A 16 4.86 29.62 8.33
CA HIS A 16 5.40 28.66 9.29
C HIS A 16 5.70 27.26 8.67
N GLN A 17 5.05 26.87 7.56
CA GLN A 17 5.33 25.60 6.87
C GLN A 17 6.68 25.63 6.12
N ASN A 18 7.07 26.76 5.53
CA ASN A 18 8.24 26.88 4.62
C ASN A 18 9.60 26.43 5.20
N LEU A 19 9.82 26.53 6.52
CA LEU A 19 11.06 26.05 7.19
C LEU A 19 10.94 24.60 7.72
N LYS A 20 9.71 24.08 7.82
CA LYS A 20 9.41 22.69 8.23
C LYS A 20 9.31 21.74 7.02
N ASP A 21 9.07 22.27 5.83
CA ASP A 21 8.82 21.51 4.60
C ASP A 21 10.02 20.64 4.16
N MET A 22 11.26 21.14 4.23
CA MET A 22 12.44 20.36 3.81
C MET A 22 12.76 19.20 4.75
N LYS A 23 12.49 19.35 6.05
CA LYS A 23 12.72 18.28 7.03
C LYS A 23 11.66 17.18 6.91
N LEU A 24 10.40 17.56 6.67
CA LEU A 24 9.32 16.62 6.38
C LEU A 24 9.55 15.89 5.06
N LEU A 25 10.01 16.57 4.01
CA LEU A 25 10.38 15.95 2.75
C LEU A 25 11.50 14.92 2.93
N ILE A 26 12.59 15.26 3.63
CA ILE A 26 13.70 14.32 3.87
C ILE A 26 13.22 13.10 4.65
N ILE A 27 12.43 13.28 5.72
CA ILE A 27 11.88 12.17 6.51
C ILE A 27 10.96 11.28 5.65
N SER A 28 10.12 11.89 4.80
CA SER A 28 9.23 11.15 3.89
C SER A 28 10.01 10.30 2.89
N ILE A 29 11.05 10.87 2.26
CA ILE A 29 11.92 10.14 1.32
C ILE A 29 12.62 8.97 2.02
N ILE A 30 13.14 9.18 3.23
CA ILE A 30 13.80 8.12 4.01
C ILE A 30 12.80 7.01 4.36
N LEU A 31 11.61 7.36 4.86
CA LEU A 31 10.60 6.38 5.24
C LEU A 31 10.10 5.57 4.04
N LEU A 32 9.92 6.23 2.90
CA LEU A 32 9.54 5.58 1.64
C LEU A 32 10.66 4.66 1.14
N GLY A 33 11.91 5.10 1.19
CA GLY A 33 13.09 4.29 0.86
C GLY A 33 13.21 3.04 1.74
N LEU A 34 12.97 3.18 3.05
CA LEU A 34 12.99 2.06 3.98
C LEU A 34 11.87 1.04 3.69
N ALA A 35 10.69 1.51 3.28
CA ALA A 35 9.60 0.62 2.87
C ALA A 35 9.98 -0.22 1.64
N PHE A 36 10.54 0.41 0.59
CA PHE A 36 11.01 -0.32 -0.59
C PHE A 36 12.17 -1.26 -0.28
N ALA A 37 13.11 -0.85 0.57
CA ALA A 37 14.21 -1.69 1.02
C ALA A 37 13.70 -2.94 1.77
N GLY A 38 12.71 -2.76 2.67
CA GLY A 38 12.09 -3.88 3.39
C GLY A 38 11.37 -4.86 2.47
N ILE A 39 10.68 -4.36 1.44
CA ILE A 39 10.03 -5.17 0.41
C ILE A 39 11.08 -5.95 -0.40
N ALA A 40 12.17 -5.30 -0.81
CA ALA A 40 13.25 -5.93 -1.59
C ALA A 40 13.95 -7.06 -0.82
N ILE A 41 14.29 -6.84 0.45
CA ILE A 41 14.89 -7.87 1.32
C ILE A 41 13.96 -9.09 1.45
N LYS A 42 12.64 -8.85 1.58
CA LYS A 42 11.64 -9.91 1.70
C LYS A 42 11.54 -10.77 0.44
N ILE A 43 11.72 -10.19 -0.75
CA ILE A 43 11.77 -10.93 -2.02
C ILE A 43 13.03 -11.78 -2.10
N TRP A 44 14.17 -11.25 -1.68
CA TRP A 44 15.45 -11.95 -1.75
C TRP A 44 15.48 -13.20 -0.86
N GLY A 45 14.75 -13.18 0.27
CA GLY A 45 14.57 -14.34 1.15
C GLY A 45 13.52 -15.37 0.70
N LYS A 46 12.82 -15.16 -0.42
CA LYS A 46 11.80 -16.08 -0.97
C LYS A 46 12.43 -16.97 -2.04
N LYS A 47 12.27 -18.30 -1.92
CA LYS A 47 12.89 -19.31 -2.82
C LYS A 47 12.54 -19.17 -4.31
N ASP A 48 11.47 -18.47 -4.66
CA ASP A 48 11.04 -18.25 -6.05
C ASP A 48 10.96 -16.76 -6.44
N GLY A 49 11.43 -15.84 -5.57
CA GLY A 49 11.32 -14.39 -5.79
C GLY A 49 9.89 -13.86 -5.92
N LYS A 50 8.87 -14.71 -5.78
CA LYS A 50 7.47 -14.34 -5.83
C LYS A 50 7.00 -13.81 -4.49
N PHE A 51 6.30 -12.68 -4.52
CA PHE A 51 5.57 -12.18 -3.37
C PHE A 51 4.55 -13.22 -2.90
N ALA A 52 4.49 -13.48 -1.59
CA ALA A 52 3.33 -14.17 -1.02
C ALA A 52 2.11 -13.31 -1.34
N GLY A 53 1.22 -13.82 -2.19
CA GLY A 53 0.11 -13.07 -2.77
C GLY A 53 -0.62 -12.17 -1.79
N THR A 54 -0.87 -10.93 -2.20
CA THR A 54 -1.79 -10.01 -1.50
C THR A 54 -3.20 -10.24 -2.03
N CYS A 55 -4.23 -9.64 -1.42
CA CYS A 55 -5.62 -9.78 -1.90
C CYS A 55 -5.77 -9.53 -3.42
N ALA A 56 -4.95 -8.63 -4.00
CA ALA A 56 -4.94 -8.36 -5.44
C ALA A 56 -4.43 -9.53 -6.29
N SER A 57 -3.51 -10.36 -5.80
CA SER A 57 -3.02 -11.52 -6.57
C SER A 57 -4.05 -12.65 -6.65
N GLN A 58 -5.15 -12.57 -5.89
CA GLN A 58 -6.23 -13.57 -5.91
C GLN A 58 -7.35 -13.22 -6.88
N ASN A 59 -7.19 -12.13 -7.63
CA ASN A 59 -8.10 -11.81 -8.72
C ASN A 59 -7.92 -12.84 -9.85
N PRO A 60 -8.97 -13.55 -10.29
CA PRO A 60 -8.90 -14.50 -11.42
C PRO A 60 -8.40 -13.85 -12.72
N TYR A 61 -8.59 -12.54 -12.89
CA TYR A 61 -8.03 -11.84 -14.04
C TYR A 61 -6.51 -11.63 -13.96
N LEU A 62 -5.91 -11.60 -12.77
CA LEU A 62 -4.48 -11.36 -12.55
C LEU A 62 -3.70 -12.66 -12.28
N ASN A 63 -4.33 -13.66 -11.66
CA ASN A 63 -3.74 -14.97 -11.41
C ASN A 63 -3.81 -15.87 -12.66
N LYS A 64 -2.97 -15.56 -13.65
CA LYS A 64 -2.87 -16.33 -14.91
C LYS A 64 -2.18 -17.69 -14.75
N SER A 65 -1.50 -17.89 -13.63
CA SER A 65 -0.73 -19.11 -13.33
C SER A 65 -1.58 -20.26 -12.77
N GLY A 66 -2.87 -20.04 -12.51
CA GLY A 66 -3.73 -21.09 -11.97
C GLY A 66 -3.43 -21.45 -10.51
N GLU A 67 -2.66 -20.61 -9.80
CA GLU A 67 -2.21 -20.93 -8.44
C GLU A 67 -3.41 -20.85 -7.48
N PRO A 68 -3.61 -21.83 -6.58
CA PRO A 68 -4.72 -21.80 -5.63
C PRO A 68 -4.58 -20.61 -4.68
N CYS A 69 -5.71 -20.00 -4.31
CA CYS A 69 -5.74 -18.83 -3.46
C CYS A 69 -5.16 -19.15 -2.08
N SER A 70 -4.11 -18.45 -1.67
CA SER A 70 -3.43 -18.66 -0.37
C SER A 70 -4.27 -18.24 0.84
N PHE A 71 -5.38 -17.53 0.62
CA PHE A 71 -6.30 -17.09 1.67
C PHE A 71 -7.50 -18.02 1.86
N CYS A 72 -8.03 -18.62 0.79
CA CYS A 72 -9.23 -19.47 0.85
C CYS A 72 -9.11 -20.85 0.17
N GLY A 73 -7.99 -21.16 -0.47
CA GLY A 73 -7.66 -22.46 -1.07
C GLY A 73 -8.27 -22.77 -2.44
N LYS A 74 -9.23 -21.96 -2.91
CA LYS A 74 -9.91 -22.13 -4.20
C LYS A 74 -9.00 -21.92 -5.40
N LEU A 75 -9.26 -22.62 -6.51
CA LEU A 75 -8.63 -22.30 -7.79
C LEU A 75 -9.20 -20.99 -8.37
N PRO A 76 -8.44 -20.24 -9.19
CA PRO A 76 -8.92 -18.99 -9.77
C PRO A 76 -10.22 -19.16 -10.59
N ASP A 77 -10.41 -20.31 -11.22
CA ASP A 77 -11.64 -20.62 -11.97
C ASP A 77 -12.88 -20.80 -11.07
N GLU A 78 -12.68 -21.08 -9.78
CA GLU A 78 -13.74 -21.25 -8.77
C GLU A 78 -14.01 -19.95 -7.97
N ILE A 79 -13.24 -18.89 -8.25
CA ILE A 79 -13.38 -17.58 -7.61
C ILE A 79 -14.20 -16.69 -8.54
N GLU A 80 -15.51 -16.72 -8.36
CA GLU A 80 -16.43 -15.84 -9.09
C GLU A 80 -16.34 -14.39 -8.61
N ASN A 81 -16.07 -14.18 -7.31
CA ASN A 81 -15.93 -12.86 -6.68
C ASN A 81 -14.81 -12.84 -5.61
N CYS A 82 -13.98 -11.79 -5.60
CA CYS A 82 -12.93 -11.60 -4.59
C CYS A 82 -13.48 -11.37 -3.15
N SER A 83 -14.80 -11.20 -2.99
CA SER A 83 -15.47 -11.02 -1.70
C SER A 83 -15.98 -12.33 -1.08
N ASP A 84 -15.76 -13.47 -1.75
CA ASP A 84 -16.10 -14.77 -1.21
C ASP A 84 -15.41 -14.98 0.15
N LYS A 85 -16.22 -15.15 1.19
CA LYS A 85 -15.73 -15.45 2.54
C LYS A 85 -14.93 -16.76 2.49
N PRO A 86 -13.86 -16.90 3.30
CA PRO A 86 -13.12 -18.16 3.38
C PRO A 86 -14.12 -19.28 3.70
N LYS A 87 -14.07 -20.36 2.92
CA LYS A 87 -14.86 -21.55 3.26
C LYS A 87 -14.28 -22.04 4.58
N THR A 88 -15.05 -21.90 5.65
CA THR A 88 -14.72 -22.50 6.95
C THR A 88 -14.53 -23.99 6.72
N VAL A 89 -13.29 -24.44 6.78
CA VAL A 89 -12.93 -25.84 6.99
C VAL A 89 -13.18 -26.16 8.45
#